data_AF-A0A5S3SCZ3-F1
#
_entry.id   AF-A0A5S3SCZ3-F1
#
_cell.length_a   1.000
_cell.length_b   1.000
_cell.length_c   1.000
_cell.angle_alpha   90.00
_cell.angle_beta   90.00
_cell.angle_gamma   90.00
#
_symmetry.space_group_name_H-M   'P 1'
#
loop_
_entity.id
_entity.type
_entity.pdbx_description
1 polymer ?
#
loop_
_entity_poly.entity_id
_entity_poly.type
_entity_poly.pdbx_seq_one_letter_code
_entity_poly.pdbx_strand_id
1 'polypeptide(L)'
;MYITNLLTFFSTCAAATSAYFSYKAIKASKKNIFLKDKNKLAITINDLYYSFGREFYNFKISEYKDERRIISESKFYVSSNLYDNFLKVLNALDDFEAIEMTREQRDAEAVRLKNMIRDISCRFRLDE
;
A
#
# COMPACT_ATOMS: atom_id res chain seq x y z
N MET A 1 -2.03 -33.09 45.84
CA MET A 1 -2.25 -31.65 45.55
C MET A 1 -1.12 -31.02 44.72
N TYR A 2 0.14 -31.48 44.81
CA TYR A 2 1.27 -30.91 44.04
C TYR A 2 1.29 -31.27 42.55
N ILE A 3 0.89 -32.49 42.17
CA ILE A 3 0.95 -32.97 40.77
C ILE A 3 -0.03 -32.20 39.87
N THR A 4 -1.22 -31.88 40.37
CA THR A 4 -2.23 -31.12 39.64
C THR A 4 -1.75 -29.71 39.31
N ASN A 5 -1.14 -28.99 40.26
CA ASN A 5 -0.59 -27.66 39.99
C ASN A 5 0.55 -27.67 38.96
N LEU A 6 1.37 -28.72 38.95
CA LEU A 6 2.44 -28.88 37.97
C LEU A 6 1.89 -29.11 36.55
N LEU A 7 0.88 -29.98 36.42
CA LEU A 7 0.23 -30.26 35.14
C LEU A 7 -0.48 -29.02 34.59
N THR A 8 -1.18 -28.26 35.44
CA THR A 8 -1.82 -27.00 35.03
C THR A 8 -0.80 -25.96 34.59
N PHE A 9 0.37 -25.90 35.25
CA PHE A 9 1.45 -25.01 34.84
C PHE A 9 1.97 -25.36 33.45
N PHE A 10 2.27 -26.64 33.20
CA PHE A 10 2.72 -27.10 31.87
C PHE A 10 1.66 -26.90 30.78
N SER A 11 0.38 -27.13 31.07
CA SER A 11 -0.70 -26.87 30.11
C SER A 11 -0.82 -25.38 29.78
N THR A 12 -0.59 -24.50 30.76
CA THR A 12 -0.64 -23.04 30.56
C THR A 12 0.54 -22.57 29.71
N CYS A 13 1.76 -23.07 29.96
CA CYS A 13 2.92 -22.79 29.12
C CYS A 13 2.74 -23.31 27.69
N ALA A 14 2.19 -24.51 27.52
CA ALA A 14 1.89 -25.08 26.21
C ALA A 14 0.83 -24.27 25.45
N ALA A 15 -0.23 -23.83 26.14
CA ALA A 15 -1.28 -22.99 25.57
C ALA A 15 -0.74 -21.63 25.13
N ALA A 16 0.08 -20.98 25.96
CA ALA A 16 0.72 -19.70 25.61
C ALA A 16 1.66 -19.84 24.40
N THR A 17 2.41 -20.94 24.34
CA THR A 17 3.31 -21.25 23.21
C THR A 17 2.51 -21.49 21.92
N SER A 18 1.45 -22.29 21.98
CA SER A 18 0.55 -22.55 20.86
C SER A 18 -0.14 -21.26 20.37
N ALA A 19 -0.61 -20.41 21.29
CA ALA A 19 -1.20 -19.12 20.96
C ALA A 19 -0.19 -18.18 20.27
N TYR A 20 1.06 -18.14 20.76
CA TYR A 20 2.13 -17.35 20.15
C TYR A 20 2.47 -17.84 18.73
N PHE A 21 2.61 -19.15 18.53
CA PHE A 21 2.88 -19.72 17.21
C PHE A 21 1.70 -19.56 16.25
N SER A 22 0.47 -19.71 16.74
CA SER A 22 -0.75 -19.47 15.96
C SER A 22 -0.84 -18.00 15.54
N TYR A 23 -0.55 -17.05 16.44
CA TYR A 23 -0.45 -15.64 16.11
C TYR A 23 0.62 -15.36 15.05
N LYS A 24 1.82 -15.93 15.20
CA LYS A 24 2.90 -15.84 14.21
C LYS A 24 2.49 -16.42 12.85
N ALA A 25 1.86 -17.58 12.84
CA ALA A 25 1.40 -18.26 11.62
C ALA A 25 0.29 -17.46 10.92
N ILE A 26 -0.66 -16.89 11.66
CA ILE A 26 -1.71 -16.01 11.11
C ILE A 26 -1.06 -14.74 10.55
N LYS A 27 -0.12 -14.13 11.27
CA LYS A 27 0.59 -12.93 10.81
C LYS A 27 1.40 -13.19 9.53
N ALA A 28 2.07 -14.34 9.45
CA ALA A 28 2.80 -14.76 8.25
C ALA A 28 1.85 -15.12 7.09
N SER A 29 0.76 -15.84 7.37
CA SER A 29 -0.27 -16.20 6.39
C SER A 29 -0.95 -14.98 5.77
N LYS A 30 -1.23 -13.94 6.58
CA LYS A 30 -1.75 -12.65 6.08
C LYS A 30 -0.83 -12.00 5.04
N LYS A 31 0.50 -12.16 5.14
CA LYS A 31 1.43 -11.68 4.10
C LYS A 31 1.25 -12.43 2.78
N ASN A 32 1.00 -13.74 2.85
CA ASN A 32 0.84 -14.60 1.68
C ASN A 32 -0.54 -14.47 1.03
N ILE A 33 -1.61 -14.31 1.83
CA ILE A 33 -2.99 -14.18 1.32
C ILE A 33 -3.13 -12.97 0.40
N PHE A 34 -2.54 -11.83 0.79
CA PHE A 34 -2.62 -10.59 0.02
C PHE A 34 -1.40 -10.36 -0.88
N LEU A 35 -0.51 -11.34 -1.04
CA LEU A 35 0.70 -11.18 -1.87
C LEU A 35 0.33 -10.83 -3.32
N LYS A 36 -0.71 -11.48 -3.85
CA LYS A 36 -1.24 -11.19 -5.19
C LYS A 36 -1.73 -9.74 -5.31
N ASP A 37 -2.47 -9.27 -4.31
CA ASP A 37 -3.02 -7.91 -4.29
C ASP A 37 -1.93 -6.85 -4.12
N LYS A 38 -0.94 -7.10 -3.26
CA LYS A 38 0.26 -6.27 -3.11
C LYS A 38 1.06 -6.19 -4.41
N ASN A 39 1.28 -7.31 -5.09
CA ASN A 39 1.97 -7.33 -6.38
C ASN A 39 1.19 -6.54 -7.43
N LYS A 40 -0.13 -6.74 -7.50
CA LYS A 40 -1.00 -6.00 -8.42
C LYS A 40 -0.93 -4.51 -8.15
N LEU A 41 -0.97 -4.09 -6.89
CA LEU A 41 -0.84 -2.69 -6.49
C LEU A 41 0.53 -2.11 -6.87
N ALA A 42 1.62 -2.85 -6.63
CA ALA A 42 2.96 -2.39 -7.01
C ALA A 42 3.09 -2.15 -8.53
N ILE A 43 2.58 -3.08 -9.34
CA ILE A 43 2.51 -2.93 -10.79
C ILE A 43 1.68 -1.71 -11.16
N THR A 44 0.49 -1.57 -10.56
CA THR A 44 -0.42 -0.43 -10.79
C THR A 44 0.26 0.91 -10.53
N ILE A 45 1.00 1.04 -9.42
CA ILE A 45 1.70 2.28 -9.06
C ILE A 45 2.87 2.56 -10.03
N ASN A 46 3.60 1.52 -10.45
CA ASN A 46 4.64 1.68 -11.45
C ASN A 46 4.08 2.07 -12.82
N ASP A 47 2.99 1.44 -13.25
CA ASP A 47 2.33 1.77 -14.51
C ASP A 47 1.82 3.21 -14.48
N LEU A 48 1.24 3.65 -13.36
CA LEU A 48 0.84 5.04 -13.14
C LEU A 48 2.04 6.00 -13.24
N TYR A 49 3.18 5.66 -12.64
CA TYR A 49 4.41 6.45 -12.76
C TYR A 49 4.87 6.62 -14.21
N TYR A 50 4.92 5.52 -14.97
CA TYR A 50 5.36 5.56 -16.35
C TYR A 50 4.36 6.25 -17.27
N SER A 51 3.06 6.02 -17.07
CA SER A 51 2.01 6.68 -17.86
C SER A 51 1.97 8.18 -17.59
N PHE A 52 2.04 8.59 -16.32
CA PHE A 52 2.20 10.00 -15.96
C PHE A 52 3.45 10.62 -16.59
N GLY A 53 4.57 9.90 -16.56
CA GLY A 53 5.83 10.33 -17.17
C GLY A 53 5.84 10.34 -18.70
N ARG A 54 4.87 9.71 -19.37
CA ARG A 54 4.73 9.75 -20.84
C ARG A 54 3.76 10.84 -21.27
N GLU A 55 2.66 10.99 -20.57
CA GLU A 55 1.56 11.87 -20.96
C GLU A 55 1.71 13.29 -20.41
N PHE A 56 2.43 13.46 -19.29
CA PHE A 56 2.72 14.74 -18.61
C PHE A 56 1.53 15.71 -18.65
N TYR A 57 1.50 16.63 -19.62
CA TYR A 57 0.49 17.67 -19.75
C TYR A 57 -0.93 17.17 -20.03
N ASN A 58 -1.05 16.04 -20.74
CA ASN A 58 -2.32 15.47 -21.17
C ASN A 58 -2.84 14.39 -20.21
N PHE A 59 -2.08 14.11 -19.16
CA PHE A 59 -2.44 13.06 -18.22
C PHE A 59 -3.74 13.43 -17.50
N LYS A 60 -4.68 12.48 -17.46
CA LYS A 60 -5.95 12.61 -16.75
C LYS A 60 -6.17 11.40 -15.88
N ILE A 61 -6.07 11.59 -14.57
CA ILE A 61 -6.27 10.51 -13.61
C ILE A 61 -7.71 9.97 -13.65
N SER A 62 -8.67 10.74 -14.17
CA SER A 62 -10.05 10.31 -14.41
C SER A 62 -10.18 9.16 -15.43
N GLU A 63 -9.21 8.99 -16.32
CA GLU A 63 -9.17 7.90 -17.30
C GLU A 63 -8.67 6.57 -16.69
N TYR A 64 -7.96 6.63 -15.56
CA TYR A 64 -7.35 5.49 -14.85
C TYR A 64 -8.24 4.97 -13.71
N LYS A 65 -9.49 4.59 -14.04
CA LYS A 65 -10.51 4.21 -13.04
C LYS A 65 -10.16 2.92 -12.29
N ASP A 66 -9.57 1.95 -12.99
CA ASP A 66 -9.20 0.66 -12.38
C ASP A 66 -8.03 0.81 -11.43
N GLU A 67 -7.04 1.64 -11.79
CA GLU A 67 -5.89 1.98 -10.97
C GLU A 67 -6.34 2.67 -9.67
N ARG A 68 -7.24 3.66 -9.77
CA ARG A 68 -7.85 4.29 -8.59
C ARG A 68 -8.54 3.29 -7.69
N ARG A 69 -9.28 2.34 -8.26
CA ARG A 69 -9.98 1.29 -7.51
C ARG A 69 -8.99 0.39 -6.77
N ILE A 70 -7.96 -0.09 -7.45
CA ILE A 70 -6.91 -0.95 -6.86
C ILE A 70 -6.21 -0.22 -5.71
N ILE A 71 -5.88 1.06 -5.91
CA ILE A 71 -5.28 1.90 -4.86
C ILE A 71 -6.23 2.07 -3.68
N SER A 72 -7.52 2.30 -3.92
CA SER A 72 -8.54 2.47 -2.86
C SER A 72 -8.77 1.18 -2.06
N GLU A 73 -8.72 0.03 -2.73
CA GLU A 73 -8.83 -1.30 -2.11
C GLU A 73 -7.60 -1.65 -1.25
N SER A 74 -6.47 -0.97 -1.47
CA SER A 74 -5.23 -1.25 -0.74
C SER A 74 -5.32 -1.09 0.77
N LYS A 75 -6.27 -0.27 1.26
CA LYS A 75 -6.51 -0.08 2.71
C LYS A 75 -6.66 -1.37 3.51
N PHE A 76 -7.07 -2.47 2.86
CA PHE A 76 -7.29 -3.76 3.52
C PHE A 76 -6.00 -4.57 3.69
N TYR A 77 -4.94 -4.26 2.94
CA TYR A 77 -3.74 -5.10 2.84
C TYR A 77 -2.41 -4.33 2.86
N VAL A 78 -2.42 -3.00 2.94
CA VAL A 78 -1.24 -2.16 3.22
C VAL A 78 -1.33 -1.48 4.58
N SER A 79 -0.21 -0.91 5.05
CA SER A 79 -0.21 -0.10 6.27
C SER A 79 -0.98 1.20 6.10
N SER A 80 -1.59 1.72 7.18
CA SER A 80 -2.35 2.98 7.12
C SER A 80 -1.52 4.15 6.59
N ASN A 81 -0.26 4.29 7.03
CA ASN A 81 0.63 5.33 6.55
C ASN A 81 0.86 5.25 5.02
N LEU A 82 1.07 4.02 4.51
CA LEU A 82 1.25 3.83 3.08
C LEU A 82 -0.03 4.13 2.29
N TYR A 83 -1.19 3.72 2.82
CA TYR A 83 -2.48 4.08 2.25
C TYR A 83 -2.72 5.58 2.20
N ASP A 84 -2.40 6.30 3.28
CA ASP A 84 -2.52 7.76 3.33
C ASP A 84 -1.61 8.43 2.29
N ASN A 85 -0.42 7.88 2.05
CA ASN A 85 0.48 8.38 1.00
C ASN A 85 -0.09 8.14 -0.41
N PHE A 86 -0.76 7.00 -0.64
CA PHE A 86 -1.48 6.78 -1.90
C PHE A 86 -2.62 7.77 -2.11
N LEU A 87 -3.42 8.05 -1.07
CA LEU A 87 -4.50 9.03 -1.17
C LEU A 87 -3.97 10.44 -1.45
N LYS A 88 -2.84 10.82 -0.85
CA LYS A 88 -2.18 12.09 -1.17
C LYS A 88 -1.79 12.18 -2.64
N VAL A 89 -1.29 11.09 -3.24
CA VAL A 89 -0.97 11.05 -4.68
C VAL A 89 -2.22 11.20 -5.52
N LEU A 90 -3.27 10.43 -5.22
CA LEU A 90 -4.52 10.51 -5.98
C LEU A 90 -5.12 11.90 -5.93
N ASN A 91 -5.21 12.51 -4.75
CA ASN A 91 -5.72 13.86 -4.60
C ASN A 91 -4.85 14.88 -5.37
N ALA A 92 -3.53 14.76 -5.31
CA ALA A 92 -2.65 15.67 -6.03
C ALA A 92 -2.74 15.50 -7.55
N LEU A 93 -3.01 14.28 -8.04
CA LEU A 93 -3.30 14.03 -9.46
C LEU A 93 -4.69 14.57 -9.85
N ASP A 94 -5.68 14.47 -8.97
CA ASP A 94 -7.00 15.09 -9.17
C ASP A 94 -6.89 16.61 -9.27
N ASP A 95 -6.13 17.23 -8.36
CA ASP A 95 -5.85 18.67 -8.39
C ASP A 95 -5.11 19.07 -9.67
N PHE A 96 -4.16 18.26 -10.12
CA PHE A 96 -3.43 18.49 -11.37
C PHE A 96 -4.33 18.46 -12.61
N GLU A 97 -5.36 17.61 -12.61
CA GLU A 97 -6.36 17.56 -13.67
C GLU A 97 -7.34 18.74 -13.59
N ALA A 98 -7.78 19.10 -12.37
CA ALA A 98 -8.86 20.06 -12.15
C ALA A 98 -8.42 21.53 -12.18
N ILE A 99 -7.19 21.84 -11.74
CA ILE A 99 -6.72 23.22 -11.59
C ILE A 99 -6.17 23.72 -12.93
N GLU A 100 -6.70 24.86 -13.38
CA GLU A 100 -6.10 25.61 -14.47
C GLU A 100 -4.76 26.20 -14.01
N MET A 101 -3.69 25.83 -14.70
CA MET A 101 -2.32 26.24 -14.42
C MET A 101 -1.70 26.82 -15.68
N THR A 102 -0.80 27.80 -15.53
CA THR A 102 0.06 28.18 -16.65
C THR A 102 0.97 27.02 -17.01
N ARG A 103 1.53 27.05 -18.24
CA ARG A 103 2.41 25.96 -18.71
C ARG A 103 3.60 25.72 -17.77
N GLU A 104 4.24 26.78 -17.31
CA GLU A 104 5.38 26.72 -16.39
C GLU A 104 5.00 26.14 -15.02
N GLN A 105 3.82 26.51 -14.50
CA GLN A 105 3.29 25.95 -13.25
C GLN A 105 2.96 24.47 -13.40
N ARG A 106 2.34 24.10 -14.53
CA ARG A 106 1.98 22.72 -14.84
C ARG A 106 3.23 21.85 -14.99
N ASP A 107 4.31 22.37 -15.57
CA ASP A 107 5.61 21.68 -15.65
C ASP A 107 6.24 21.43 -14.28
N ALA A 108 6.31 22.48 -13.45
CA ALA A 108 6.84 22.36 -12.10
C ALA A 108 6.04 21.35 -11.27
N GLU A 109 4.71 21.40 -11.37
CA GLU A 109 3.83 20.51 -10.64
C GLU A 109 3.93 19.07 -11.15
N ALA A 110 4.05 18.86 -12.46
CA ALA A 110 4.25 17.52 -13.01
C ALA A 110 5.57 16.90 -12.54
N VAL A 111 6.66 17.68 -12.46
CA VAL A 111 7.92 17.19 -11.90
C VAL A 111 7.76 16.82 -10.42
N ARG A 112 7.06 17.65 -9.63
CA ARG A 112 6.75 17.38 -8.21
C ARG A 112 5.97 16.08 -8.06
N LEU A 113 4.89 15.92 -8.81
CA LEU A 113 4.03 14.73 -8.79
C LEU A 113 4.77 13.47 -9.22
N LYS A 114 5.58 13.56 -10.29
CA LYS A 114 6.41 12.44 -10.74
C LYS A 114 7.35 11.97 -9.65
N ASN A 115 8.00 12.89 -8.92
CA ASN A 115 8.85 12.53 -7.78
C ASN A 115 8.05 11.91 -6.63
N MET A 116 6.86 12.43 -6.35
CA MET A 116 5.99 11.90 -5.30
C MET A 116 5.51 10.47 -5.59
N ILE A 117 5.09 10.18 -6.82
CA ILE A 117 4.72 8.83 -7.27
C ILE A 117 5.95 7.91 -7.21
N ARG A 118 7.12 8.38 -7.68
CA ARG A 118 8.37 7.61 -7.62
C ARG A 118 8.72 7.22 -6.19
N ASP A 119 8.67 8.15 -5.26
CA ASP A 119 9.05 7.90 -3.87
C ASP A 119 8.17 6.82 -3.22
N ILE A 120 6.89 6.80 -3.55
CA ILE A 120 5.97 5.77 -3.05
C ILE A 120 6.22 4.44 -3.76
N SER A 121 6.46 4.43 -5.07
CA SER A 121 6.79 3.22 -5.83
C SER A 121 8.08 2.54 -5.32
N CYS A 122 9.11 3.32 -5.00
CA CYS A 122 10.40 2.80 -4.50
C CYS A 122 10.36 2.37 -3.03
N ARG A 123 9.47 2.96 -2.23
CA ARG A 123 9.23 2.56 -0.83
C ARG A 123 8.30 1.35 -0.73
N PHE A 124 7.62 0.98 -1.82
CA PHE A 124 6.72 -0.16 -1.85
C PHE A 124 7.51 -1.47 -1.86
N ARG A 125 7.89 -1.92 -0.67
CA ARG A 125 8.51 -3.22 -0.44
C ARG A 125 7.44 -4.29 -0.36
N LEU A 126 7.44 -5.19 -1.34
CA LEU A 126 6.51 -6.32 -1.44
C LEU A 126 6.67 -7.35 -0.30
N ASP A 127 7.77 -7.28 0.45
CA ASP A 127 8.14 -8.22 1.52
C ASP A 127 7.77 -7.76 2.95
N GLU A 128 7.31 -6.51 3.12
CA GLU A 128 6.77 -6.00 4.40
C GLU A 128 5.33 -6.43 4.65
#